data_AF-A0A2X3UZK8-F1
#
_entry.id   AF-A0A2X3UZK8-F1
#
_cell.length_a   1.000
_cell.length_b   1.000
_cell.length_c   1.000
_cell.angle_alpha   90.00
_cell.angle_beta   90.00
_cell.angle_gamma   90.00
#
_symmetry.space_group_name_H-M   'P 1'
#
loop_
_entity.id
_entity.type
_entity.pdbx_description
1 polymer ?
#
loop_
_entity_poly.entity_id
_entity_poly.type
_entity_poly.pdbx_seq_one_letter_code
_entity_poly.pdbx_strand_id
1 'polypeptide(L)' 'MTQFTTELLNFLAQKQDIDEFFRTSLETAMNDLLQAELSAFLGYEPYDKLGYNSGNSRNGSYARKIRL' A
#
# COMPACT_ATOMS: atom_id res chain seq x y z
N MET A 1 5.62 -4.04 9.21
CA MET A 1 5.59 -5.51 9.09
C MET A 1 4.28 -5.98 9.68
N THR A 2 3.33 -6.36 8.83
CA THR A 2 2.02 -6.88 9.27
C THR A 2 2.20 -8.28 9.86
N GLN A 3 1.37 -8.64 10.85
CA GLN A 3 1.37 -9.98 11.44
C GLN A 3 0.34 -10.83 10.71
N PHE A 4 0.52 -10.98 9.40
CA PHE A 4 -0.49 -11.54 8.48
C PHE A 4 -1.10 -12.85 8.98
N THR A 5 -0.27 -13.78 9.46
CA THR A 5 -0.72 -15.08 9.97
C THR A 5 -1.55 -14.95 11.24
N THR A 6 -1.18 -14.04 12.15
CA THR A 6 -1.93 -13.75 13.37
C THR A 6 -3.27 -13.09 13.05
N GLU A 7 -3.28 -12.13 12.12
CA GLU A 7 -4.48 -11.43 11.68
C GLU A 7 -5.46 -12.39 10.98
N LEU A 8 -4.95 -13.26 10.11
CA LEU A 8 -5.73 -14.32 9.45
C LEU A 8 -6.34 -15.29 10.47
N LEU A 9 -5.54 -15.77 11.44
CA LEU A 9 -6.04 -16.68 12.48
C LEU A 9 -7.14 -16.03 13.33
N ASN A 10 -7.00 -14.74 13.66
CA ASN A 10 -8.04 -14.00 14.37
C ASN A 10 -9.33 -13.85 13.54
N PHE A 11 -9.20 -13.58 12.24
CA PHE A 11 -10.34 -13.49 11.31
C PHE A 11 -11.10 -14.82 11.20
N LEU A 12 -10.36 -15.92 11.05
CA LEU A 12 -10.90 -17.28 11.01
C LEU A 12 -11.60 -17.65 12.33
N ALA A 13 -10.99 -17.32 13.46
CA ALA A 13 -11.58 -17.55 14.79
C ALA A 13 -12.89 -16.79 14.99
N GLN A 14 -12.99 -15.58 14.43
CA GLN A 14 -14.20 -14.74 14.45
C GLN A 14 -15.24 -15.15 13.40
N LYS A 15 -14.96 -16.15 12.55
CA LYS A 15 -15.80 -16.59 11.43
C LYS A 15 -16.20 -15.45 10.50
N GLN A 16 -15.30 -14.49 10.33
CA GLN A 16 -15.48 -13.36 9.43
C GLN A 16 -15.29 -13.79 7.97
N ASP A 17 -15.72 -12.93 7.04
CA ASP A 17 -15.58 -13.17 5.61
C ASP A 17 -14.10 -13.17 5.20
N ILE A 18 -13.63 -14.33 4.77
CA ILE A 18 -12.22 -14.54 4.39
C ILE A 18 -11.91 -13.87 3.05
N ASP A 19 -12.89 -13.71 2.16
CA ASP A 19 -12.68 -13.10 0.85
C ASP A 19 -12.38 -11.60 1.01
N GLU A 20 -13.09 -10.94 1.94
CA GLU A 20 -12.85 -9.55 2.29
C GLU A 20 -11.48 -9.34 2.95
N PHE A 21 -11.04 -10.30 3.77
CA PHE A 21 -9.69 -10.27 4.35
C PHE A 21 -8.59 -10.31 3.27
N PHE A 22 -8.72 -11.21 2.29
CA PHE A 22 -7.76 -11.28 1.18
C PHE A 22 -7.84 -10.06 0.28
N ARG A 23 -9.04 -9.55 -0.01
CA ARG A 23 -9.24 -8.34 -0.82
C ARG A 23 -8.52 -7.14 -0.21
N THR A 24 -8.73 -6.90 1.08
CA THR A 24 -8.10 -5.78 1.81
C THR A 24 -6.59 -5.96 1.94
N SER A 25 -6.14 -7.18 2.27
CA SER A 25 -4.70 -7.50 2.34
C SER A 25 -3.99 -7.25 1.01
N LEU A 26 -4.60 -7.66 -0.10
CA LEU A 26 -4.06 -7.44 -1.44
C LEU A 26 -4.05 -5.95 -1.79
N GLU A 27 -5.13 -5.22 -1.49
CA GLU A 27 -5.22 -3.77 -1.70
C GLU A 27 -4.09 -3.03 -0.96
N THR A 28 -3.85 -3.36 0.31
CA THR A 28 -2.74 -2.79 1.08
C THR A 28 -1.38 -3.12 0.45
N ALA A 29 -1.13 -4.39 0.12
CA ALA A 29 0.14 -4.82 -0.47
C ALA A 29 0.42 -4.13 -1.82
N MET A 30 -0.60 -3.97 -2.66
CA MET A 30 -0.48 -3.27 -3.93
C MET A 30 -0.18 -1.78 -3.74
N ASN A 31 -0.86 -1.12 -2.80
CA ASN A 31 -0.62 0.29 -2.51
C ASN A 31 0.79 0.54 -1.96
N ASP A 32 1.26 -0.33 -1.06
CA ASP A 32 2.61 -0.25 -0.50
C ASP A 32 3.67 -0.43 -1.60
N LEU A 33 3.47 -1.38 -2.51
CA LEU A 33 4.36 -1.61 -3.64
C LEU A 33 4.40 -0.40 -4.58
N LEU A 34 3.24 0.17 -4.94
CA LEU A 34 3.19 1.35 -5.79
C LEU A 34 3.84 2.59 -5.13
N GLN A 35 3.72 2.74 -3.82
CA GLN A 35 4.41 3.81 -3.09
C GLN A 35 5.93 3.61 -3.11
N ALA A 36 6.41 2.37 -2.93
CA ALA A 36 7.82 2.04 -3.01
C ALA A 36 8.38 2.28 -4.41
N GLU A 37 7.65 1.88 -5.46
CA GLU A 37 8.01 2.17 -6.86
C GLU A 37 8.07 3.68 -7.13
N LEU A 38 7.11 4.46 -6.61
CA LEU A 38 7.13 5.91 -6.74
C LEU A 38 8.35 6.53 -6.05
N SER A 39 8.72 6.06 -4.85
CA SER A 39 9.94 6.48 -4.16
C SER A 39 11.19 6.13 -4.96
N ALA A 40 11.28 4.91 -5.49
CA ALA A 40 12.41 4.48 -6.32
C ALA A 40 12.53 5.30 -7.61
N PHE A 41 11.39 5.62 -8.25
CA PHE A 41 11.36 6.43 -9.47
C PHE A 41 11.76 7.89 -9.22
N LEU A 42 11.25 8.50 -8.16
CA LEU A 42 11.57 9.89 -7.82
C LEU A 42 12.97 10.04 -7.19
N GLY A 43 13.50 8.97 -6.59
CA GLY A 43 14.79 8.97 -5.90
C GLY A 43 14.75 9.67 -4.54
N TYR A 44 13.56 9.93 -3.97
CA TYR A 44 13.40 10.55 -2.66
C TYR A 44 12.10 10.10 -1.99
N GLU A 45 12.11 10.06 -0.64
CA GLU A 45 10.94 9.70 0.17
C GLU A 45 9.99 10.90 0.38
N PRO A 46 8.72 10.67 0.77
CA PRO A 46 7.81 11.77 1.09
C PRO A 46 8.43 12.77 2.08
N TYR A 47 8.38 14.06 1.71
CA TYR A 47 8.93 15.18 2.49
C TYR A 47 10.46 15.21 2.64
N ASP A 48 11.19 14.34 1.93
CA ASP A 48 12.64 14.40 1.93
C ASP A 48 13.15 15.66 1.21
N LYS A 49 14.20 16.27 1.77
CA LYS A 49 14.85 17.47 1.24
C LYS A 49 15.46 17.22 -0.14
N LEU A 50 15.83 15.96 -0.44
CA LEU A 50 16.30 15.55 -1.76
C LEU A 50 15.27 15.83 -2.87
N GLY A 51 13.98 15.88 -2.53
CA GLY A 51 12.92 16.22 -3.47
C GLY A 51 12.80 17.71 -3.79
N TYR A 52 13.45 18.60 -3.03
CA TYR A 52 13.32 20.05 -3.23
C TYR A 52 14.03 20.49 -4.52
N ASN A 53 13.35 21.29 -5.33
CA ASN A 53 13.83 21.75 -6.63
C ASN A 53 14.19 20.60 -7.61
N SER A 54 13.66 19.39 -7.40
CA SER A 54 13.86 18.23 -8.29
C SER A 54 13.16 18.34 -9.64
N GLY A 55 12.23 19.31 -9.79
CA GLY A 55 11.41 19.49 -10.98
C GLY A 55 10.23 18.51 -11.11
N ASN A 56 10.11 17.52 -10.21
CA ASN A 56 8.99 16.59 -10.18
C ASN A 56 8.55 16.29 -8.75
N SER A 57 7.39 16.82 -8.34
CA SER A 57 6.87 16.72 -6.99
C SER A 57 5.74 15.69 -6.88
N ARG A 58 5.70 14.96 -5.75
CA ARG A 58 4.55 14.13 -5.38
C ARG A 58 3.28 14.98 -5.31
N ASN A 59 2.21 14.56 -5.98
CA ASN A 59 0.99 15.36 -6.13
C ASN A 59 -0.28 14.60 -5.72
N GLY A 60 -0.27 14.06 -4.50
CA GLY A 60 -1.41 13.35 -3.92
C GLY A 60 -1.64 11.95 -4.50
N SER A 61 -2.89 11.48 -4.41
CA SER A 61 -3.33 10.14 -4.84
C SER A 61 -4.69 10.22 -5.53
N TYR A 62 -5.08 9.15 -6.21
CA TYR A 62 -6.41 9.01 -6.82
C TYR A 62 -6.96 7.60 -6.58
N ALA A 63 -8.28 7.48 -6.48
CA ALA A 63 -8.93 6.19 -6.34
C ALA A 63 -8.95 5.44 -7.68
N ARG A 64 -8.58 4.16 -7.67
CA ARG A 64 -8.62 3.28 -8.84
C ARG A 64 -9.29 1.97 -8.47
N LYS A 65 -10.23 1.52 -9.31
CA LYS A 65 -10.75 0.15 -9.24
C LYS A 65 -9.85 -0.77 -10.05
N ILE A 66 -9.28 -1.78 -9.40
CA ILE A 66 -8.50 -2.83 -10.06
C ILE A 66 -9.47 -3.96 -10.39
N ARG A 67 -9.47 -4.42 -11.64
CA ARG A 67 -10.12 -5.68 -12.00
C ARG A 67 -9.05 -6.77 -11.88
N LEU A 68 -9.29 -7.71 -10.96
CA LEU A 68 -8.58 -8.97 -10.87
C LEU A 68 -9.27 -9.99 -11.78
#